data_AF-A0A975N0A8-F1
#
_entry.id   AF-A0A975N0A8-F1
#
_cell.length_a   1.000
_cell.length_b   1.000
_cell.length_c   1.000
_cell.angle_alpha   90.00
_cell.angle_beta   90.00
_cell.angle_gamma   90.00
#
_symmetry.space_group_name_H-M   'P 1'
#
loop_
_entity.id
_entity.type
_entity.pdbx_description
1 polymer ?
#
loop_
_entity_poly.entity_id
_entity_poly.type
_entity_poly.pdbx_seq_one_letter_code
_entity_poly.pdbx_strand_id
1 'polypeptide(L)'
;MEGWRIIATVLLAVAGVLLTLAVMAKVRDHTQSSGQVAIGGAVTFTILLILGVLMLTVLPAVVTWVLVAVVVAAVSVMLLAS
;
A
#
# COMPACT_ATOMS: atom_id res chain seq x y z
N MET A 1 9.80 7.11 -19.95
CA MET A 1 9.02 6.32 -18.97
C MET A 1 7.92 5.61 -19.72
N GLU A 2 7.84 4.28 -19.67
CA GLU A 2 6.75 3.55 -20.32
C GLU A 2 5.43 3.84 -19.58
N GLY A 3 4.37 4.17 -20.34
CA GLY A 3 3.10 4.61 -19.77
C GLY A 3 2.46 3.60 -18.83
N TRP A 4 2.63 2.29 -19.07
CA TRP A 4 2.10 1.23 -18.21
C TRP A 4 2.69 1.26 -16.79
N ARG A 5 3.93 1.71 -16.61
CA ARG A 5 4.58 1.83 -15.28
C ARG A 5 3.91 2.93 -14.46
N ILE A 6 3.60 4.06 -15.09
CA ILE A 6 2.91 5.17 -14.45
C ILE A 6 1.52 4.73 -13.99
N ILE A 7 0.77 4.05 -14.87
CA ILE A 7 -0.56 3.54 -14.55
C ILE A 7 -0.49 2.57 -13.36
N ALA A 8 0.42 1.60 -13.39
CA ALA A 8 0.57 0.64 -12.29
C ALA A 8 0.97 1.31 -10.96
N THR A 9 1.88 2.28 -10.99
CA THR A 9 2.26 3.03 -9.77
C THR A 9 1.12 3.87 -9.23
N VAL A 10 0.28 4.46 -10.09
CA VAL A 10 -0.91 5.22 -9.64
C VAL A 10 -1.93 4.27 -9.00
N LEU A 11 -2.19 3.11 -9.61
CA LEU A 11 -3.06 2.09 -9.02
C LEU A 11 -2.52 1.61 -7.66
N LEU A 12 -1.22 1.36 -7.57
CA LEU A 12 -0.55 1.01 -6.31
C LEU A 12 -0.70 2.12 -5.27
N ALA A 13 -0.48 3.38 -5.65
CA ALA A 13 -0.57 4.51 -4.73
C ALA A 13 -1.99 4.67 -4.16
N VAL A 14 -3.02 4.59 -5.01
CA VAL A 14 -4.42 4.69 -4.57
C VAL A 14 -4.77 3.56 -3.62
N ALA A 15 -4.49 2.31 -3.99
CA ALA A 15 -4.78 1.17 -3.12
C ALA A 15 -3.91 1.19 -1.83
N GLY A 16 -2.63 1.50 -1.95
CA GLY A 16 -1.70 1.53 -0.82
C GLY A 16 -2.00 2.61 0.21
N VAL A 17 -2.48 3.78 -0.22
CA VAL A 17 -2.93 4.83 0.71
C VAL A 17 -4.14 4.34 1.51
N LEU A 18 -5.14 3.74 0.85
CA LEU A 18 -6.29 3.14 1.53
C LEU A 18 -5.85 2.03 2.51
N LEU A 19 -4.90 1.19 2.11
CA LEU A 19 -4.33 0.15 2.98
C LEU A 19 -3.65 0.75 4.22
N THR A 20 -2.87 1.82 4.03
CA THR A 20 -2.18 2.51 5.13
C THR A 20 -3.18 3.04 6.16
N LEU A 21 -4.27 3.64 5.69
CA LEU A 21 -5.34 4.13 6.56
C LEU A 21 -6.07 2.98 7.28
N ALA A 22 -6.33 1.87 6.57
CA ALA A 22 -6.94 0.68 7.17
C ALA A 22 -6.04 0.06 8.26
N VAL A 23 -4.73 0.01 8.04
CA VAL A 23 -3.75 -0.45 9.04
C VAL A 23 -3.74 0.49 10.26
N MET A 24 -3.70 1.81 10.06
CA MET A 24 -3.76 2.78 11.16
C MET A 24 -5.05 2.59 11.99
N ALA A 25 -6.19 2.43 11.34
CA ALA A 25 -7.47 2.18 12.02
C ALA A 25 -7.42 0.87 12.82
N LYS A 26 -6.92 -0.21 12.22
CA LYS A 26 -6.85 -1.51 12.89
C LYS A 26 -5.90 -1.51 14.09
N VAL A 27 -4.75 -0.86 13.96
CA VAL A 27 -3.79 -0.68 15.06
C VAL A 27 -4.43 0.16 16.18
N ARG A 28 -5.17 1.21 15.84
CA ARG A 28 -5.89 2.03 16.82
C ARG A 28 -6.88 1.18 17.61
N ASP A 29 -7.67 0.36 16.93
CA ASP A 29 -8.70 -0.46 17.56
C ASP A 29 -8.11 -1.47 18.56
N HIS A 30 -6.96 -2.06 18.23
CA HIS A 30 -6.29 -3.03 19.11
C HIS A 30 -5.48 -2.41 20.27
N THR A 31 -4.91 -1.23 20.06
CA THR A 31 -3.87 -0.70 20.98
C THR A 31 -4.32 0.53 21.74
N GLN A 32 -5.32 1.26 21.23
CA GLN A 32 -5.76 2.56 21.74
C GLN A 32 -4.61 3.57 21.93
N SER A 33 -3.49 3.40 21.22
CA SER A 33 -2.26 4.19 21.38
C SER A 33 -1.92 4.95 20.09
N SER A 34 -1.97 6.29 20.14
CA SER A 34 -1.63 7.14 19.00
C SER A 34 -0.19 6.94 18.50
N GLY A 35 0.74 6.62 19.40
CA GLY A 35 2.13 6.34 19.04
C GLY A 35 2.26 5.08 18.17
N GLN A 36 1.57 4.00 18.53
CA GLN A 36 1.59 2.76 17.75
C GLN A 36 0.88 2.94 16.40
N VAL A 37 -0.21 3.71 16.35
CA VAL A 37 -0.90 4.07 15.11
C VAL A 37 0.02 4.82 14.16
N ALA A 38 0.75 5.83 14.67
CA ALA A 38 1.69 6.61 13.89
C ALA A 38 2.81 5.73 13.33
N ILE A 39 3.37 4.82 14.14
CA ILE A 39 4.42 3.88 13.69
C ILE A 39 3.87 2.92 12.62
N GLY A 40 2.73 2.29 12.86
CA GLY A 40 2.13 1.35 11.90
C GLY A 40 1.82 2.01 10.55
N GLY A 41 1.31 3.23 10.59
CA GLY A 41 1.08 4.02 9.40
C GLY A 41 2.36 4.48 8.69
N ALA A 42 3.36 4.95 9.45
CA ALA A 42 4.64 5.37 8.88
C ALA A 42 5.36 4.21 8.18
N VAL A 43 5.43 3.04 8.82
CA VAL A 43 6.05 1.83 8.24
C VAL A 43 5.34 1.43 6.94
N THR A 44 4.01 1.35 6.97
CA THR A 44 3.21 0.96 5.79
C THR A 44 3.38 1.96 4.65
N PHE A 45 3.34 3.26 4.95
CA PHE A 45 3.54 4.31 3.96
C PHE A 45 4.95 4.34 3.38
N THR A 46 5.98 4.12 4.20
CA THR A 46 7.37 4.02 3.73
C THR A 46 7.55 2.85 2.76
N ILE A 47 6.97 1.68 3.05
CA ILE A 47 6.99 0.54 2.13
C ILE A 47 6.31 0.92 0.80
N LEU A 48 5.17 1.61 0.85
CA LEU A 48 4.48 2.08 -0.35
C LEU A 48 5.36 3.00 -1.21
N LEU A 49 6.07 3.95 -0.59
CA LEU A 49 6.99 4.84 -1.30
C LEU A 49 8.15 4.08 -1.95
N ILE A 50 8.75 3.13 -1.22
CA ILE A 50 9.83 2.28 -1.74
C ILE A 50 9.33 1.49 -2.96
N LEU A 51 8.16 0.85 -2.86
CA LEU A 51 7.57 0.10 -3.97
C LEU A 51 7.25 1.01 -5.16
N GLY A 52 6.74 2.22 -4.93
CA GLY A 52 6.48 3.20 -5.98
C GLY A 52 7.74 3.58 -6.75
N VAL A 53 8.84 3.87 -6.05
CA VAL A 53 10.14 4.16 -6.67
C VAL A 53 10.67 2.95 -7.44
N LEU A 54 10.58 1.75 -6.87
CA LEU A 54 11.03 0.50 -7.51
C LEU A 54 10.23 0.18 -8.78
N MET A 55 8.90 0.35 -8.76
CA MET A 55 8.03 0.20 -9.93
C MET A 55 8.36 1.18 -11.06
N LEU A 56 8.69 2.41 -10.70
CA LEU A 56 9.04 3.46 -11.67
C LEU A 56 10.44 3.32 -12.25
N THR A 57 11.32 2.53 -11.63
CA THR A 57 12.74 2.44 -12.02
C THR A 57 13.11 1.07 -12.56
N VAL A 58 12.97 0.00 -11.77
CA VAL A 58 13.68 -1.27 -12.05
C VAL A 58 12.80 -2.52 -12.08
N LEU A 59 11.56 -2.47 -11.61
CA LEU A 59 10.72 -3.67 -11.53
C LEU A 59 10.27 -4.18 -12.91
N PRO A 60 10.36 -5.50 -13.15
CA PRO A 60 9.81 -6.13 -14.35
C PRO A 60 8.28 -6.16 -14.31
N ALA A 61 7.65 -6.14 -15.49
CA ALA A 61 6.20 -5.98 -15.63
C ALA A 61 5.36 -6.97 -14.80
N VAL A 62 5.74 -8.26 -14.80
CA VAL A 62 5.02 -9.30 -14.06
C VAL A 62 5.01 -8.99 -12.56
N VAL A 63 6.16 -8.63 -11.99
CA VAL A 63 6.28 -8.32 -10.55
C VAL A 63 5.46 -7.08 -10.19
N THR A 64 5.49 -6.05 -11.04
CA THR A 64 4.67 -4.84 -10.86
C THR A 64 3.18 -5.19 -10.75
N TRP A 65 2.63 -5.94 -11.71
CA TRP A 65 1.21 -6.26 -11.70
C TRP A 65 0.80 -7.20 -10.56
N VAL A 66 1.68 -8.13 -10.16
CA VAL A 66 1.46 -8.98 -8.99
C VAL A 66 1.36 -8.13 -7.72
N LEU A 67 2.26 -7.16 -7.53
CA LEU A 67 2.20 -6.25 -6.37
C LEU A 67 0.91 -5.43 -6.33
N VAL A 68 0.47 -4.89 -7.47
CA VAL A 68 -0.80 -4.18 -7.57
C VAL A 68 -1.96 -5.10 -7.15
N ALA A 69 -2.01 -6.32 -7.69
CA ALA A 69 -3.05 -7.29 -7.36
C ALA A 69 -3.06 -7.65 -5.86
N VAL A 70 -1.89 -7.87 -5.26
CA VAL A 70 -1.75 -8.18 -3.83
C VAL A 70 -2.24 -7.03 -2.96
N VAL A 71 -1.83 -5.79 -3.25
CA VAL A 71 -2.26 -4.62 -2.45
C VAL A 71 -3.76 -4.38 -2.59
N VAL A 72 -4.30 -4.48 -3.81
CA VAL A 72 -5.76 -4.36 -4.04
C VAL A 72 -6.52 -5.45 -3.30
N ALA A 73 -6.05 -6.70 -3.33
CA ALA A 73 -6.67 -7.80 -2.61
C ALA A 73 -6.63 -7.57 -1.09
N ALA A 74 -5.48 -7.15 -0.56
CA ALA A 74 -5.31 -6.87 0.87
C ALA A 74 -6.25 -5.74 1.35
N VAL A 75 -6.33 -4.63 0.60
CA VAL A 75 -7.30 -3.55 0.90
C VAL A 75 -8.72 -4.08 0.87
N SER A 76 -9.08 -4.81 -0.18
CA SER A 76 -10.44 -5.34 -0.34
C SER A 76 -10.82 -6.26 0.82
N VAL A 77 -9.93 -7.18 1.21
CA VAL A 77 -10.16 -8.08 2.36
C VAL A 77 -10.28 -7.29 3.66
N MET A 78 -9.39 -6.32 3.91
CA MET A 78 -9.47 -5.50 5.12
C MET A 78 -10.77 -4.71 5.20
N LEU A 79 -11.22 -4.11 4.09
CA LEU A 79 -12.47 -3.34 4.02
C LEU A 79 -13.73 -4.21 4.09
N LEU A 80 -13.68 -5.44 3.58
CA LEU A 80 -14.82 -6.38 3.65
C LEU A 80 -14.92 -7.09 4.99
N ALA A 81 -13.80 -7.23 5.71
CA ALA A 81 -13.73 -7.89 7.01
C ALA A 81 -13.80 -6.91 8.21
N SER A 82 -13.97 -5.61 7.95
CA SER A 82 -14.22 -4.58 8.97
C SER A 82 -15.71 -4.34 9.17
#